data_AF-A0A822BYW9-F1
#
_entry.id   AF-A0A822BYW9-F1
#
_cell.length_a   1.000
_cell.length_b   1.000
_cell.length_c   1.000
_cell.angle_alpha   90.00
_cell.angle_beta   90.00
_cell.angle_gamma   90.00
#
_symmetry.space_group_name_H-M   'P 1'
#
loop_
_entity.id
_entity.type
_entity.pdbx_description
1 polymer ?
#
loop_
_entity_poly.entity_id
_entity_poly.type
_entity_poly.pdbx_seq_one_letter_code
_entity_poly.pdbx_strand_id
1 'polypeptide(L)'
;MIQEMLCQTRTVARTTLNVIPTRYCAPEVLSTAVTANDFTEKSDVYSMGVLMWEAYSRGVVPWASVANDEEVVRRVRNGDMLPKPENCSQQYWNILTKTWSTQP
;
A
#
# COMPACT_ATOMS: atom_id res chain seq x y z
N MET A 1 -2.39 22.26 -38.20
CA MET A 1 -1.33 21.36 -37.69
C MET A 1 -1.40 21.32 -36.17
N ILE A 2 -2.45 20.67 -35.69
CA ILE A 2 -2.69 20.38 -34.28
C ILE A 2 -2.03 19.02 -34.03
N GLN A 3 -0.71 18.97 -33.85
CA GLN A 3 -0.04 17.68 -33.68
C GLN A 3 1.27 17.69 -32.87
N GLU A 4 1.50 18.68 -32.00
CA GLU A 4 2.69 18.68 -31.13
C GLU A 4 2.35 18.86 -29.63
N MET A 5 1.09 18.59 -29.24
CA MET A 5 0.62 18.70 -27.84
C MET A 5 0.48 17.33 -27.11
N LEU A 6 1.12 16.27 -27.59
CA LEU A 6 0.96 14.90 -27.05
C LEU A 6 2.23 14.25 -26.46
N CYS A 7 3.36 14.95 -26.33
CA CYS A 7 4.63 14.28 -25.98
C CYS A 7 5.27 14.71 -24.65
N GLN A 8 4.60 14.45 -23.52
CA GLN A 8 5.17 14.11 -22.18
C GLN A 8 4.43 14.76 -21.00
N THR A 9 3.15 14.44 -20.83
CA THR A 9 2.51 14.57 -19.51
C THR A 9 2.79 13.29 -18.72
N ARG A 10 3.95 13.21 -18.05
CA ARG A 10 4.12 12.25 -16.94
C ARG A 10 3.32 12.78 -15.75
N THR A 11 2.04 12.42 -15.68
CA THR A 11 1.16 12.77 -14.57
C THR A 11 1.55 11.93 -13.35
N VAL A 12 2.55 12.38 -12.60
CA VAL A 12 2.81 11.84 -11.25
C VAL A 12 1.62 12.25 -10.39
N ALA A 13 0.95 11.28 -9.77
CA ALA A 13 -0.14 11.57 -8.86
C ALA A 13 0.36 12.42 -7.69
N ARG A 14 -0.36 13.52 -7.39
CA ARG A 14 -0.04 14.42 -6.28
C ARG A 14 -1.02 14.17 -5.15
N THR A 15 -0.56 13.63 -4.02
CA THR A 15 -1.32 13.69 -2.76
C THR A 15 -1.34 15.12 -2.25
N THR A 16 -2.27 15.47 -1.37
CA THR A 16 -2.38 16.82 -0.79
C THR A 16 -1.07 17.31 -0.13
N LEU A 17 -0.24 16.37 0.33
CA LEU A 17 1.06 16.63 0.94
C LEU A 17 2.26 16.27 0.03
N ASN A 18 2.03 15.80 -1.21
CA ASN A 18 3.04 15.20 -2.09
C ASN A 18 3.89 14.10 -1.43
N VAL A 19 3.37 13.48 -0.37
CA VAL A 19 4.01 12.36 0.35
C VAL A 19 3.08 11.16 0.27
N ILE A 20 3.65 9.99 -0.03
CA ILE A 20 2.95 8.70 -0.04
C ILE A 20 3.35 7.97 1.25
N PRO A 21 2.40 7.52 2.07
CA PRO A 21 2.69 6.77 3.28
C PRO A 21 3.08 5.31 2.94
N THR A 22 4.33 5.11 2.50
CA THR A 22 4.85 3.85 1.93
C THR A 22 4.44 2.58 2.67
N ARG A 23 4.46 2.59 4.01
CA ARG A 23 4.17 1.42 4.85
C ARG A 23 2.71 0.97 4.84
N TYR A 24 1.80 1.81 4.36
CA TYR A 24 0.37 1.55 4.27
C TYR A 24 -0.09 1.23 2.85
N CYS A 25 0.75 1.50 1.85
CA CYS A 25 0.35 1.44 0.45
C CYS A 25 0.36 0.03 -0.14
N ALA A 26 -0.59 -0.20 -1.05
CA ALA A 26 -0.69 -1.39 -1.87
C ALA A 26 0.49 -1.52 -2.86
N PRO A 27 0.86 -2.74 -3.30
CA PRO A 27 2.00 -2.96 -4.18
C PRO A 27 1.93 -2.21 -5.53
N GLU A 28 0.74 -2.01 -6.08
CA GLU A 28 0.50 -1.24 -7.31
C GLU A 28 0.82 0.25 -7.14
N VAL A 29 0.57 0.81 -5.94
CA VAL A 29 0.89 2.20 -5.57
C VAL A 29 2.39 2.39 -5.32
N LEU A 30 3.14 1.31 -5.05
CA LEU A 30 4.58 1.34 -4.77
C LEU A 30 5.46 1.10 -6.03
N SER A 31 4.88 1.27 -7.22
CA SER A 31 5.57 1.07 -8.50
C SER A 31 6.51 2.25 -8.85
N THR A 32 7.47 2.02 -9.75
CA THR A 32 8.54 2.98 -10.10
C THR A 32 8.01 4.28 -10.71
N ALA A 33 6.78 4.29 -11.22
CA ALA A 33 6.14 5.46 -11.79
C ALA A 33 4.66 5.46 -11.39
N VAL A 34 4.36 6.02 -10.21
CA VAL A 34 3.00 6.14 -9.71
C VAL A 34 2.22 7.15 -10.56
N THR A 35 1.13 6.68 -11.15
CA THR A 35 0.17 7.45 -11.92
C THR A 35 -1.14 7.56 -11.16
N ALA A 36 -2.01 8.50 -11.58
CA ALA A 36 -3.33 8.64 -10.96
C ALA A 36 -4.18 7.36 -11.04
N ASN A 37 -3.91 6.48 -12.00
CA ASN A 37 -4.64 5.23 -12.19
C ASN A 37 -4.24 4.12 -11.21
N ASP A 38 -3.12 4.27 -10.50
CA ASP A 38 -2.67 3.29 -9.51
C ASP A 38 -3.43 3.42 -8.19
N PHE A 39 -4.08 4.58 -7.96
CA PHE A 39 -4.98 4.80 -6.83
C PHE A 39 -6.37 4.29 -7.18
N THR A 40 -6.72 3.15 -6.61
CA THR A 40 -8.00 2.48 -6.84
C THR A 40 -8.71 2.20 -5.51
N GLU A 41 -10.00 1.91 -5.56
CA GLU A 41 -10.74 1.38 -4.39
C GLU A 41 -10.03 0.17 -3.76
N LYS A 42 -9.36 -0.65 -4.57
CA LYS A 42 -8.61 -1.83 -4.10
C LYS A 42 -7.34 -1.44 -3.34
N SER A 43 -6.66 -0.40 -3.77
CA SER A 43 -5.53 0.17 -3.02
C SER A 43 -5.96 0.77 -1.68
N ASP A 44 -7.19 1.32 -1.60
CA ASP A 44 -7.78 1.79 -0.35
C ASP A 44 -8.12 0.62 0.58
N VAL A 45 -8.67 -0.48 0.05
CA VAL A 45 -8.95 -1.71 0.82
C VAL A 45 -7.67 -2.28 1.43
N TYR A 46 -6.57 -2.32 0.68
CA TYR A 46 -5.27 -2.75 1.19
C TYR A 46 -4.82 -1.87 2.37
N SER A 47 -4.87 -0.55 2.18
CA SER A 47 -4.46 0.44 3.18
C SER A 47 -5.32 0.37 4.44
N MET A 48 -6.63 0.14 4.28
CA MET A 48 -7.56 -0.14 5.37
C MET A 48 -7.19 -1.42 6.13
N GLY A 49 -6.74 -2.47 5.43
CA GLY A 49 -6.18 -3.68 6.02
C GLY A 49 -4.99 -3.41 6.93
N VAL A 50 -4.05 -2.57 6.49
CA VAL A 50 -2.89 -2.15 7.29
C VAL A 50 -3.33 -1.35 8.53
N LEU A 51 -4.29 -0.44 8.38
CA LEU A 51 -4.85 0.31 9.52
C LEU A 51 -5.56 -0.58 10.53
N MET A 52 -6.35 -1.56 10.06
CA MET A 52 -6.98 -2.54 10.94
C MET A 52 -5.93 -3.38 11.67
N TRP A 53 -4.86 -3.79 10.99
CA TRP A 53 -3.74 -4.47 11.63
C TRP A 53 -3.09 -3.63 12.73
N GLU A 54 -2.86 -2.33 12.48
CA GLU A 54 -2.31 -1.39 13.46
C GLU A 54 -3.21 -1.23 14.69
N ALA A 55 -4.53 -1.17 14.48
CA ALA A 55 -5.49 -1.14 15.60
C ALA A 55 -5.39 -2.42 16.45
N TYR A 56 -5.30 -3.60 15.83
CA TYR A 56 -5.15 -4.88 16.53
C TYR A 56 -3.80 -5.07 17.21
N SER A 57 -2.74 -4.49 16.65
CA SER A 57 -1.39 -4.53 17.22
C SER A 57 -1.20 -3.52 18.37
N ARG A 58 -2.26 -2.78 18.75
CA ARG A 58 -2.23 -1.71 19.76
C ARG A 58 -1.35 -0.53 19.36
N GLY A 59 -1.39 -0.16 18.09
CA GLY A 59 -0.67 1.00 17.55
C GLY A 59 0.80 0.72 17.23
N VAL A 60 1.18 -0.54 17.04
CA VAL A 60 2.53 -0.85 16.53
C VAL A 60 2.59 -0.40 15.07
N VAL A 61 3.65 0.34 14.74
CA VAL A 61 3.89 0.82 13.38
C VAL A 61 4.01 -0.38 12.42
N PRO A 62 3.31 -0.37 11.28
CA PRO A 62 3.48 -1.40 10.25
C PRO A 62 4.96 -1.54 9.85
N TRP A 63 5.44 -2.78 9.77
CA TRP A 63 6.84 -3.08 9.44
C TRP A 63 7.86 -2.45 10.41
N ALA A 64 7.53 -2.28 11.69
CA ALA A 64 8.41 -1.65 12.69
C ALA A 64 9.83 -2.28 12.78
N SER A 65 9.97 -3.58 12.46
CA SER A 65 11.26 -4.28 12.45
C SER A 65 12.11 -3.99 11.20
N VAL A 66 11.58 -3.26 10.22
CA VAL A 66 12.26 -2.91 8.97
C VAL A 66 12.78 -1.48 9.05
N ALA A 67 14.09 -1.33 8.87
CA ALA A 67 14.81 -0.08 9.14
C ALA A 67 14.54 1.04 8.13
N ASN A 68 14.34 0.71 6.86
CA ASN A 68 14.11 1.68 5.79
C ASN A 68 12.89 1.31 4.94
N ASP A 69 12.32 2.31 4.29
CA ASP A 69 11.09 2.14 3.52
C ASP A 69 11.35 1.45 2.17
N GLU A 70 12.57 1.49 1.61
CA GLU A 70 12.89 0.74 0.39
C GLU A 70 12.77 -0.78 0.59
N GLU A 71 13.19 -1.30 1.74
CA GLU A 71 13.02 -2.71 2.07
C GLU A 71 11.54 -3.07 2.29
N VAL A 72 10.75 -2.15 2.84
CA VAL A 72 9.28 -2.34 2.95
C VAL A 72 8.66 -2.45 1.57
N VAL A 73 9.02 -1.55 0.64
CA VAL A 73 8.57 -1.60 -0.75
C VAL A 73 8.92 -2.95 -1.39
N ARG A 74 10.15 -3.43 -1.21
CA ARG A 74 10.60 -4.71 -1.76
C ARG A 74 9.77 -5.87 -1.22
N ARG A 75 9.53 -5.91 0.10
CA ARG A 75 8.73 -6.96 0.77
C ARG A 75 7.28 -6.96 0.28
N VAL A 76 6.63 -5.81 0.29
CA VAL A 76 5.24 -5.66 -0.17
C VAL A 76 5.09 -6.07 -1.64
N ARG A 77 6.03 -5.67 -2.50
CA ARG A 77 6.02 -6.06 -3.93
C ARG A 77 6.27 -7.55 -4.16
N ASN A 78 6.97 -8.22 -3.24
CA ASN A 78 7.18 -9.66 -3.27
C ASN A 78 6.02 -10.47 -2.67
N GLY A 79 5.00 -9.80 -2.13
CA GLY A 79 3.83 -10.45 -1.53
C GLY A 79 3.99 -10.80 -0.05
N ASP A 80 5.02 -10.29 0.62
CA ASP A 80 5.16 -10.43 2.06
C ASP A 80 4.02 -9.67 2.77
N MET A 81 3.50 -10.25 3.85
CA MET A 81 2.44 -9.67 4.67
C MET A 81 2.95 -9.37 6.09
N LEU A 82 2.26 -8.46 6.77
CA LEU A 82 2.50 -8.21 8.20
C LEU A 82 2.25 -9.48 9.02
N PRO A 83 2.94 -9.71 10.14
CA PRO A 83 2.72 -10.88 10.97
C PRO A 83 1.37 -10.81 11.69
N LYS A 84 0.75 -11.95 11.99
CA LYS A 84 -0.49 -11.99 12.78
C LYS A 84 -0.25 -11.42 14.20
N PRO A 85 -1.04 -10.43 14.67
CA PRO A 85 -0.93 -9.92 16.04
C PRO A 85 -1.26 -11.00 17.09
N GLU A 86 -0.60 -10.96 18.27
CA GLU A 86 -0.68 -12.00 19.32
C GLU A 86 -2.11 -12.32 19.79
N ASN A 87 -3.01 -11.33 19.78
CA ASN A 87 -4.39 -11.48 20.27
C ASN A 87 -5.45 -11.37 19.16
N CYS A 88 -5.05 -11.57 17.89
CA CYS A 88 -5.99 -11.50 16.77
C CYS A 88 -6.72 -12.84 16.59
N SER A 89 -8.06 -12.82 16.65
CA SER A 89 -8.86 -14.02 16.38
C SER A 89 -8.65 -14.50 14.94
N GLN A 90 -8.82 -15.80 14.70
CA GLN A 90 -8.64 -16.34 13.34
C GLN A 90 -9.61 -15.72 12.34
N GLN A 91 -10.82 -15.37 12.77
CA GLN A 91 -11.84 -14.75 11.91
C GLN A 91 -11.39 -13.37 11.43
N TYR A 92 -10.87 -12.54 12.34
CA TYR A 92 -10.33 -11.22 11.97
C TYR A 92 -9.08 -11.34 11.10
N TRP A 93 -8.21 -12.29 11.43
CA TRP A 93 -7.02 -12.55 10.60
C TRP A 93 -7.39 -12.92 9.17
N ASN A 94 -8.41 -13.77 8.98
CA ASN A 94 -8.90 -14.14 7.65
C ASN A 94 -9.49 -12.95 6.86
N ILE A 95 -10.02 -11.94 7.54
CA ILE A 95 -10.51 -10.72 6.89
C ILE A 95 -9.31 -9.85 6.50
N LEU A 96 -8.35 -9.64 7.39
CA LEU A 96 -7.13 -8.87 7.13
C LEU A 96 -6.35 -9.43 5.94
N THR A 97 -6.11 -10.74 5.90
CA THR A 97 -5.34 -11.34 4.80
C THR A 97 -6.07 -11.24 3.46
N LYS A 98 -7.40 -11.22 3.43
CA LYS A 98 -8.18 -10.97 2.21
C LYS A 98 -7.97 -9.55 1.67
N THR A 99 -7.82 -8.56 2.56
CA THR A 99 -7.56 -7.17 2.13
C THR A 99 -6.19 -6.99 1.48
N TRP A 100 -5.25 -7.93 1.71
CA TRP A 100 -3.91 -7.93 1.12
C TRP A 100 -3.75 -8.92 -0.04
N SER A 101 -4.86 -9.42 -0.58
CA SER A 101 -4.84 -10.28 -1.76
C SER A 101 -4.31 -9.51 -2.97
N THR A 102 -3.41 -10.12 -3.73
CA THR A 102 -2.90 -9.59 -5.00
C THR A 102 -3.91 -9.68 -6.14
N GLN A 103 -4.94 -10.51 -5.98
CA GLN A 103 -6.10 -10.57 -6.86
C GLN A 103 -7.31 -9.98 -6.12
N PRO A 104 -7.79 -8.79 -6.54
CA PRO A 104 -8.87 -8.06 -5.88
C PRO A 104 -10.27 -8.65 -6.09
#